data_AF-A0A2V6KDD4-F1
#
_entry.id   AF-A0A2V6KDD4-F1
#
_cell.length_a   1.000
_cell.length_b   1.000
_cell.length_c   1.000
_cell.angle_alpha   90.00
_cell.angle_beta   90.00
_cell.angle_gamma   90.00
#
_symmetry.space_group_name_H-M   'P 1'
#
loop_
_entity.id
_entity.type
_entity.pdbx_description
1 polymer ?
#
loop_
_entity_poly.entity_id
_entity_poly.type
_entity_poly.pdbx_seq_one_letter_code
_entity_poly.pdbx_strand_id
1 'polypeptide(L)'
;MSYRLKSKERPSQELKRIFREEIGSAVRLCRHPAKERGVTVHETRKHLKKLRAALRLAAAEAGKDRHAREDRSLSQIAKLVSDLRDAHVRWQTFTRIREDMHGHSAAHPFPKIEELLSMERESFSAAFAGWQKQAIPELEAAKKRLSGWPLDDTTWKEVCGAVAKSYRRGRNTLGDVVKKPSPETFHEWRKEVKRLWYQLRLLQPLNRVVLKKIAGDAKALGEL
;
A
#
# COMPACT_ATOMS: atom_id res chain seq x y z
N MET A 1 -12.54 8.53 6.87
CA MET A 1 -13.21 7.22 6.79
C MET A 1 -12.32 6.13 7.38
N SER A 2 -12.84 5.25 8.23
CA SER A 2 -12.03 4.20 8.87
C SER A 2 -11.88 2.98 7.95
N TYR A 3 -10.63 2.60 7.66
CA TYR A 3 -10.29 1.37 6.94
C TYR A 3 -10.47 0.14 7.86
N ARG A 4 -11.73 -0.23 8.10
CA ARG A 4 -12.21 -1.31 8.98
C ARG A 4 -13.54 -1.85 8.45
N LEU A 5 -13.79 -3.16 8.58
CA LEU A 5 -15.09 -3.77 8.30
C LEU A 5 -15.95 -3.74 9.56
N LYS A 6 -17.23 -3.39 9.45
CA LYS A 6 -18.19 -3.44 10.55
C LYS A 6 -18.68 -4.87 10.75
N SER A 7 -18.48 -5.42 11.95
CA SER A 7 -18.78 -6.83 12.26
C SER A 7 -20.27 -7.18 12.19
N LYS A 8 -21.16 -6.20 12.43
CA LYS A 8 -22.62 -6.36 12.38
C LYS A 8 -23.22 -6.29 10.98
N GLU A 9 -22.42 -5.90 9.98
CA GLU A 9 -22.86 -5.75 8.59
C GLU A 9 -22.45 -6.97 7.76
N ARG A 10 -23.05 -7.13 6.57
CA ARG A 10 -22.65 -8.19 5.65
C ARG A 10 -21.23 -7.94 5.12
N PRO A 11 -20.32 -8.93 5.15
CA PRO A 11 -18.95 -8.77 4.65
C PRO A 11 -18.89 -8.26 3.21
N SER A 12 -19.81 -8.72 2.37
CA SER A 12 -19.96 -8.33 0.96
C SER A 12 -20.17 -6.82 0.80
N GLN A 13 -21.11 -6.25 1.54
CA GLN A 13 -21.42 -4.82 1.53
C GLN A 13 -20.24 -4.00 2.06
N GLU A 14 -19.60 -4.46 3.14
CA GLU A 14 -18.46 -3.78 3.75
C GLU A 14 -17.21 -3.81 2.85
N LEU A 15 -16.95 -4.91 2.14
CA LEU A 15 -15.88 -4.97 1.14
C LEU A 15 -16.15 -4.02 -0.04
N LYS A 16 -17.37 -4.02 -0.59
CA LYS A 16 -17.79 -3.06 -1.64
C LYS A 16 -17.64 -1.61 -1.17
N ARG A 17 -17.97 -1.33 0.11
CA ARG A 17 -17.76 -0.01 0.74
C ARG A 17 -16.28 0.36 0.79
N ILE A 18 -15.42 -0.54 1.29
CA ILE A 18 -13.97 -0.31 1.36
C ILE A 18 -13.37 -0.06 -0.02
N PHE A 19 -13.77 -0.81 -1.05
CA PHE A 19 -13.30 -0.60 -2.42
C PHE A 19 -13.64 0.81 -2.91
N ARG A 20 -14.91 1.22 -2.73
CA ARG A 20 -15.40 2.54 -3.13
C ARG A 20 -14.68 3.68 -2.38
N GLU A 21 -14.50 3.53 -1.08
CA GLU A 21 -13.87 4.55 -0.23
C GLU A 21 -12.38 4.73 -0.52
N GLU A 22 -11.65 3.64 -0.66
CA GLU A 22 -10.20 3.69 -0.90
C GLU A 22 -9.90 4.19 -2.33
N ILE A 23 -10.66 3.78 -3.34
CA ILE A 23 -10.54 4.37 -4.69
C ILE A 23 -10.96 5.83 -4.68
N GLY A 24 -12.11 6.16 -4.08
CA GLY A 24 -12.57 7.55 -4.01
C GLY A 24 -11.57 8.48 -3.32
N SER A 25 -10.87 7.98 -2.30
CA SER A 25 -9.79 8.71 -1.62
C SER A 25 -8.57 8.89 -2.51
N ALA A 26 -8.13 7.85 -3.23
CA ALA A 26 -7.04 7.94 -4.19
C ALA A 26 -7.37 8.95 -5.31
N VAL A 27 -8.59 8.90 -5.88
CA VAL A 27 -9.03 9.86 -6.91
C VAL A 27 -9.05 11.28 -6.37
N ARG A 28 -9.59 11.51 -5.17
CA ARG A 28 -9.58 12.84 -4.55
C ARG A 28 -8.17 13.40 -4.35
N LEU A 29 -7.23 12.57 -3.88
CA LEU A 29 -5.83 12.97 -3.74
C LEU A 29 -5.19 13.30 -5.09
N CYS A 30 -5.52 12.55 -6.15
CA CYS A 30 -5.03 12.86 -7.49
C CYS A 30 -5.64 14.17 -8.05
N ARG A 31 -6.90 14.48 -7.75
CA ARG A 31 -7.57 15.72 -8.19
C ARG A 31 -7.14 16.96 -7.39
N HIS A 32 -6.85 16.76 -6.10
CA HIS A 32 -6.45 17.80 -5.17
C HIS A 32 -5.14 17.41 -4.50
N PRO A 33 -4.02 17.46 -5.25
CA PRO A 33 -2.71 17.06 -4.73
C PRO A 33 -2.26 18.00 -3.59
N ALA A 34 -1.50 17.44 -2.65
CA ALA A 34 -0.81 18.23 -1.64
C ALA A 34 0.23 19.16 -2.31
N LYS A 35 0.63 20.22 -1.58
CA LYS A 35 1.70 21.14 -2.03
C LYS A 35 2.96 20.38 -2.45
N GLU A 36 3.35 19.40 -1.65
CA GLU A 36 4.45 18.50 -1.97
C GLU A 36 3.96 17.28 -2.76
N ARG A 37 4.50 17.10 -3.97
CA ARG A 37 4.13 15.98 -4.86
C ARG A 37 4.45 14.62 -4.24
N GLY A 38 5.56 14.51 -3.51
CA GLY A 38 5.97 13.28 -2.81
C GLY A 38 4.91 12.78 -1.81
N VAL A 39 4.26 13.69 -1.08
CA VAL A 39 3.17 13.37 -0.15
C VAL A 39 1.96 12.81 -0.90
N THR A 40 1.57 13.42 -2.02
CA THR A 40 0.46 12.93 -2.85
C THR A 40 0.74 11.53 -3.37
N VAL A 41 1.95 11.28 -3.88
CA VAL A 41 2.38 9.96 -4.35
C VAL A 41 2.34 8.93 -3.22
N HIS A 42 2.84 9.30 -2.04
CA HIS A 42 2.85 8.42 -0.87
C HIS A 42 1.44 8.00 -0.47
N GLU A 43 0.54 8.96 -0.26
CA GLU A 43 -0.83 8.68 0.19
C GLU A 43 -1.64 7.94 -0.89
N THR A 44 -1.48 8.26 -2.18
CA THR A 44 -2.12 7.47 -3.26
C THR A 44 -1.64 6.03 -3.26
N ARG A 45 -0.33 5.78 -3.16
CA ARG A 45 0.23 4.41 -3.09
C ARG A 45 -0.28 3.65 -1.86
N LYS A 46 -0.49 4.33 -0.73
CA LYS A 46 -1.05 3.74 0.48
C LYS A 46 -2.51 3.31 0.28
N HIS A 47 -3.34 4.11 -0.40
CA HIS A 47 -4.69 3.71 -0.79
C HIS A 47 -4.69 2.51 -1.74
N LEU A 48 -3.78 2.48 -2.74
CA LEU A 48 -3.62 1.33 -3.63
C LEU A 48 -3.23 0.04 -2.88
N LYS A 49 -2.29 0.13 -1.93
CA LYS A 49 -1.89 -1.03 -1.10
C LYS A 49 -3.06 -1.56 -0.27
N LYS A 50 -3.83 -0.68 0.37
CA LYS A 50 -5.04 -1.04 1.11
C LYS A 50 -6.10 -1.69 0.22
N LEU A 51 -6.33 -1.13 -0.96
CA LEU A 51 -7.30 -1.67 -1.91
C LEU A 51 -6.90 -3.08 -2.34
N ARG A 52 -5.65 -3.28 -2.76
CA ARG A 52 -5.11 -4.61 -3.13
C ARG A 52 -5.20 -5.63 -1.98
N ALA A 53 -4.96 -5.20 -0.74
CA ALA A 53 -5.14 -6.06 0.43
C ALA A 53 -6.60 -6.48 0.63
N ALA A 54 -7.55 -5.57 0.39
CA ALA A 54 -8.98 -5.84 0.47
C ALA A 54 -9.47 -6.72 -0.70
N LEU A 55 -9.00 -6.51 -1.94
CA LEU A 55 -9.35 -7.34 -3.10
C LEU A 55 -9.04 -8.81 -2.84
N ARG A 56 -7.93 -9.09 -2.15
CA ARG A 56 -7.51 -10.45 -1.82
C ARG A 56 -8.51 -11.18 -0.91
N LEU A 57 -9.28 -10.45 -0.10
CA LEU A 57 -10.31 -11.03 0.77
C LEU A 57 -11.55 -11.45 -0.02
N ALA A 58 -11.84 -10.76 -1.12
CA ALA A 58 -12.96 -11.03 -2.02
C ALA A 58 -12.60 -12.02 -3.14
N ALA A 59 -11.35 -12.47 -3.23
CA ALA A 59 -10.84 -13.22 -4.38
C ALA A 59 -11.48 -14.60 -4.58
N ALA A 60 -11.94 -15.24 -3.51
CA ALA A 60 -12.60 -16.54 -3.59
C ALA A 60 -13.94 -16.41 -4.33
N GLU A 61 -14.74 -15.43 -3.90
CA GLU A 61 -16.08 -15.19 -4.41
C GLU A 61 -16.08 -14.50 -5.79
N ALA A 62 -15.23 -13.48 -5.97
CA ALA A 62 -15.15 -12.75 -7.24
C ALA A 62 -14.58 -13.60 -8.40
N GLY A 63 -13.85 -14.67 -8.08
CA GLY A 63 -13.10 -15.47 -9.04
C GLY A 63 -11.67 -14.97 -9.27
N LYS A 64 -10.76 -15.92 -9.52
CA LYS A 64 -9.31 -15.68 -9.62
C LYS A 64 -8.95 -14.68 -10.74
N ASP A 65 -9.61 -14.77 -11.89
CA ASP A 65 -9.28 -13.94 -13.06
C ASP A 65 -9.70 -12.48 -12.86
N ARG A 66 -10.90 -12.25 -12.30
CA ARG A 66 -11.36 -10.90 -11.94
C ARG A 66 -10.40 -10.27 -10.92
N HIS A 67 -10.05 -11.02 -9.87
CA HIS A 67 -9.07 -10.57 -8.89
C HIS A 67 -7.71 -10.25 -9.54
N ALA A 68 -7.16 -11.15 -10.36
CA ALA A 68 -5.84 -10.98 -10.98
C ALA A 68 -5.80 -9.75 -11.91
N ARG A 69 -6.86 -9.53 -12.70
CA ARG A 69 -7.01 -8.35 -13.55
C ARG A 69 -6.98 -7.06 -12.74
N GLU A 70 -7.79 -6.97 -11.67
CA GLU A 70 -7.83 -5.75 -10.86
C GLU A 70 -6.55 -5.54 -10.06
N ASP A 71 -5.94 -6.59 -9.48
CA ASP A 71 -4.65 -6.45 -8.78
C ASP A 71 -3.55 -5.95 -9.73
N ARG A 72 -3.54 -6.42 -10.98
CA ARG A 72 -2.61 -5.97 -12.01
C ARG A 72 -2.85 -4.51 -12.39
N SER A 73 -4.10 -4.11 -12.66
CA SER A 73 -4.47 -2.72 -12.98
C SER A 73 -4.01 -1.77 -11.86
N LEU A 74 -4.33 -2.08 -10.60
CA LEU A 74 -3.89 -1.27 -9.46
C LEU A 74 -2.38 -1.25 -9.28
N SER A 75 -1.70 -2.36 -9.59
CA SER A 75 -0.25 -2.41 -9.56
C SER A 75 0.37 -1.56 -10.67
N GLN A 76 -0.23 -1.46 -11.86
CA GLN A 76 0.23 -0.59 -12.94
C GLN A 76 0.07 0.88 -12.57
N ILE A 77 -1.06 1.26 -11.97
CA ILE A 77 -1.26 2.63 -11.44
C ILE A 77 -0.20 2.98 -10.40
N ALA A 78 0.13 2.05 -9.49
CA ALA A 78 1.19 2.28 -8.51
C ALA A 78 2.58 2.43 -9.17
N LYS A 79 2.83 1.70 -10.27
CA LYS A 79 4.10 1.76 -11.00
C LYS A 79 4.35 3.12 -11.64
N LEU A 80 3.30 3.83 -12.08
CA LEU A 80 3.39 5.19 -12.66
C LEU A 80 4.15 6.20 -11.80
N VAL A 81 4.29 5.96 -10.50
CA VAL A 81 4.90 6.91 -9.55
C VAL A 81 6.01 6.27 -8.71
N SER A 82 6.56 5.14 -9.15
CA SER A 82 7.57 4.41 -8.34
C SER A 82 8.90 5.16 -8.29
N ASP A 83 9.40 5.65 -9.42
CA ASP A 83 10.68 6.36 -9.45
C ASP A 83 10.61 7.71 -8.72
N LEU A 84 9.52 8.45 -8.91
CA LEU A 84 9.24 9.68 -8.16
C LEU A 84 9.17 9.40 -6.64
N ARG A 85 8.56 8.29 -6.22
CA ARG A 85 8.56 7.87 -4.82
C ARG A 85 9.98 7.58 -4.32
N ASP A 86 10.77 6.86 -5.11
CA ASP A 86 12.08 6.40 -4.68
C ASP A 86 13.07 7.58 -4.58
N ALA A 87 13.03 8.52 -5.52
CA ALA A 87 13.79 9.78 -5.43
C ALA A 87 13.40 10.60 -4.19
N HIS A 88 12.10 10.73 -3.91
CA HIS A 88 11.63 11.44 -2.71
C HIS A 88 12.09 10.74 -1.41
N VAL A 89 12.08 9.41 -1.35
CA VAL A 89 12.57 8.66 -0.18
C VAL A 89 14.08 8.78 -0.03
N ARG A 90 14.86 8.76 -1.12
CA ARG A 90 16.31 9.01 -1.06
C ARG A 90 16.60 10.39 -0.48
N TRP A 91 15.92 11.42 -0.98
CA TRP A 91 16.03 12.78 -0.45
C TRP A 91 15.72 12.86 1.05
N GLN A 92 14.58 12.32 1.49
CA GLN A 92 14.19 12.32 2.90
C GLN A 92 15.18 11.56 3.79
N THR A 93 15.71 10.43 3.30
CA THR A 93 16.70 9.63 4.02
C THR A 93 18.00 10.41 4.17
N PHE A 94 18.45 11.08 3.12
CA PHE A 94 19.62 11.96 3.17
C PHE A 94 19.45 13.11 4.17
N THR A 95 18.30 13.81 4.14
CA THR A 95 17.99 14.87 5.11
C THR A 95 18.07 14.37 6.54
N ARG A 96 17.51 13.18 6.82
CA ARG A 96 17.56 12.59 8.17
C ARG A 96 18.97 12.24 8.61
N ILE A 97 19.77 11.61 7.73
CA ILE A 97 21.18 11.30 8.03
C ILE A 97 21.96 12.58 8.33
N ARG A 98 21.71 13.64 7.56
CA ARG A 98 22.32 14.96 7.80
C ARG A 98 21.93 15.55 9.15
N GLU A 99 20.64 15.52 9.50
CA GLU A 99 20.13 15.98 10.80
C GLU A 99 20.75 15.20 11.98
N ASP A 100 20.86 13.87 11.87
CA ASP A 100 21.46 13.02 12.91
C ASP A 100 22.98 13.32 13.10
N MET A 101 23.67 13.74 12.03
CA MET A 101 25.09 14.15 12.09
C MET A 101 25.33 15.57 12.60
N HIS A 102 24.40 16.50 12.42
CA HIS A 102 24.55 17.88 12.92
C HIS A 102 24.63 17.96 14.45
N GLY A 103 24.17 16.94 15.18
CA GLY A 103 24.42 16.78 16.61
C GLY A 103 25.88 16.48 16.98
N HIS A 104 26.73 16.15 16.01
CA HIS A 104 28.11 15.66 16.20
C HIS A 104 29.19 16.54 15.53
N SER A 105 28.85 17.46 14.62
CA SER A 105 29.79 18.44 14.04
C SER A 105 29.07 19.57 13.29
N ALA A 106 29.62 20.78 13.35
CA ALA A 106 29.09 22.00 12.70
C ALA A 106 29.32 22.06 11.17
N ALA A 107 29.94 21.05 10.56
CA ALA A 107 30.18 21.03 9.12
C ALA A 107 28.91 20.65 8.35
N HIS A 108 28.72 21.23 7.15
CA HIS A 108 27.67 20.89 6.18
C HIS A 108 28.13 19.64 5.39
N PRO A 109 27.78 18.43 5.82
CA PRO A 109 28.39 17.23 5.27
C PRO A 109 27.73 16.90 3.92
N PHE A 110 28.57 16.51 2.94
CA PHE A 110 28.14 16.01 1.61
C PHE A 110 27.39 17.00 0.68
N PRO A 111 27.86 18.24 0.46
CA PRO A 111 27.17 19.22 -0.39
C PRO A 111 26.91 18.71 -1.82
N LYS A 112 27.86 17.97 -2.41
CA LYS A 112 27.71 17.39 -3.74
C LYS A 112 26.63 16.30 -3.82
N ILE A 113 26.44 15.51 -2.76
CA ILE A 113 25.39 14.49 -2.72
C ILE A 113 24.03 15.16 -2.59
N GLU A 114 23.93 16.21 -1.78
CA GLU A 114 22.71 16.99 -1.64
C GLU A 114 22.27 17.60 -2.98
N GLU A 115 23.19 18.25 -3.69
CA GLU A 115 22.92 18.81 -5.01
C GLU A 115 22.38 17.74 -5.97
N LEU A 116 23.07 16.60 -6.10
CA LEU A 116 22.67 15.51 -6.97
C LEU A 116 21.28 14.94 -6.62
N LEU A 117 20.99 14.72 -5.33
CA LEU A 117 19.69 14.20 -4.90
C LEU A 117 18.57 15.23 -5.07
N SER A 118 18.86 16.53 -4.90
CA SER A 118 17.88 17.59 -5.16
C SER A 118 17.54 17.66 -6.65
N MET A 119 18.56 17.67 -7.51
CA MET A 119 18.40 17.66 -8.97
C MET A 119 17.65 16.42 -9.46
N GLU A 120 17.96 15.24 -8.91
CA GLU A 120 17.25 14.00 -9.22
C GLU A 120 15.77 14.11 -8.84
N ARG A 121 15.47 14.56 -7.62
CA ARG A 121 14.09 14.74 -7.14
C ARG A 121 13.31 15.72 -8.02
N GLU A 122 13.92 16.83 -8.42
CA GLU A 122 13.30 17.83 -9.29
C GLU A 122 13.08 17.28 -10.70
N SER A 123 14.05 16.56 -11.25
CA SER A 123 13.95 15.91 -12.56
C SER A 123 12.81 14.89 -12.60
N PHE A 124 12.72 14.00 -11.60
CA PHE A 124 11.60 13.07 -11.50
C PHE A 124 10.28 13.79 -11.23
N SER A 125 10.28 14.84 -10.42
CA SER A 125 9.08 15.65 -10.19
C SER A 125 8.55 16.23 -11.51
N ALA A 126 9.42 16.75 -12.38
CA ALA A 126 9.08 17.28 -13.69
C ALA A 126 8.65 16.18 -14.68
N ALA A 127 9.43 15.10 -14.81
CA ALA A 127 9.15 14.01 -15.74
C ALA A 127 7.81 13.31 -15.46
N PHE A 128 7.42 13.25 -14.19
CA PHE A 128 6.15 12.65 -13.77
C PHE A 128 5.05 13.70 -13.54
N ALA A 129 5.25 14.96 -13.97
CA ALA A 129 4.22 15.97 -13.90
C ALA A 129 2.97 15.51 -14.67
N GLY A 130 1.82 15.46 -13.99
CA GLY A 130 0.56 15.06 -14.61
C GLY A 130 0.32 13.56 -14.68
N TRP A 131 1.09 12.71 -13.99
CA TRP A 131 0.79 11.26 -13.83
C TRP A 131 -0.66 11.00 -13.38
N GLN A 132 -1.27 11.95 -12.66
CA GLN A 132 -2.67 11.91 -12.24
C GLN A 132 -3.65 11.83 -13.42
N LYS A 133 -3.32 12.43 -14.57
CA LYS A 133 -4.14 12.38 -15.80
C LYS A 133 -4.30 10.95 -16.31
N GLN A 134 -3.29 10.09 -16.11
CA GLN A 134 -3.36 8.66 -16.43
C GLN A 134 -3.98 7.85 -15.29
N ALA A 135 -3.65 8.17 -14.03
CA ALA A 135 -4.13 7.40 -12.89
C ALA A 135 -5.65 7.57 -12.61
N ILE A 136 -6.21 8.77 -12.80
CA ILE A 136 -7.62 9.05 -12.47
C ILE A 136 -8.60 8.19 -13.31
N PRO A 137 -8.50 8.13 -14.66
CA PRO A 137 -9.37 7.30 -15.48
C PRO A 137 -9.29 5.82 -15.09
N GLU A 138 -8.08 5.30 -14.87
CA GLU A 138 -7.87 3.89 -14.48
C GLU A 138 -8.47 3.57 -13.11
N LEU A 139 -8.36 4.48 -12.14
CA LEU A 139 -8.99 4.35 -10.83
C LEU A 139 -10.52 4.35 -10.92
N GLU A 140 -11.12 5.26 -11.69
CA GLU A 140 -12.58 5.31 -11.86
C GLU A 140 -13.10 4.09 -12.65
N ALA A 141 -12.34 3.61 -13.63
CA ALA A 141 -12.65 2.37 -14.34
C ALA A 141 -12.59 1.15 -13.39
N ALA A 142 -11.57 1.06 -12.53
CA ALA A 142 -11.49 0.03 -11.50
C ALA A 142 -12.69 0.12 -10.54
N LYS A 143 -13.10 1.32 -10.13
CA LYS A 143 -14.28 1.52 -9.28
C LYS A 143 -15.55 0.96 -9.89
N LYS A 144 -15.79 1.23 -11.18
CA LYS A 144 -16.95 0.70 -11.93
C LYS A 144 -16.92 -0.83 -12.02
N ARG A 145 -15.75 -1.42 -12.28
CA ARG A 145 -15.61 -2.89 -12.34
C ARG A 145 -15.82 -3.54 -10.97
N LEU A 146 -15.27 -2.96 -9.91
CA LEU A 146 -15.40 -3.47 -8.54
C LEU A 146 -16.83 -3.35 -7.99
N SER A 147 -17.61 -2.35 -8.40
CA SER A 147 -19.03 -2.29 -8.03
C SER A 147 -19.85 -3.45 -8.59
N GLY A 148 -19.44 -4.02 -9.72
CA GLY A 148 -20.10 -5.16 -10.37
C GLY A 148 -19.54 -6.52 -9.95
N TRP A 149 -18.67 -6.61 -8.93
CA TRP A 149 -18.20 -7.90 -8.44
C TRP A 149 -19.32 -8.69 -7.77
N PRO A 150 -19.53 -9.98 -8.14
CA PRO A 150 -20.45 -10.85 -7.46
C PRO A 150 -19.82 -11.20 -6.12
N LEU A 151 -20.32 -10.63 -5.02
CA LEU A 151 -19.79 -10.86 -3.67
C LEU A 151 -20.88 -11.25 -2.69
N ASP A 152 -22.10 -11.46 -3.17
CA ASP A 152 -23.29 -11.44 -2.31
C ASP A 152 -23.29 -12.62 -1.33
N ASP A 153 -22.64 -13.74 -1.70
CA ASP A 153 -22.45 -14.93 -0.88
C ASP A 153 -21.19 -14.88 0.02
N THR A 154 -20.44 -13.77 0.02
CA THR A 154 -19.21 -13.66 0.84
C THR A 154 -19.53 -13.76 2.34
N THR A 155 -18.95 -14.77 2.98
CA THR A 155 -19.09 -15.03 4.41
C THR A 155 -17.89 -14.53 5.24
N TRP A 156 -18.11 -14.33 6.55
CA TRP A 156 -17.00 -14.02 7.47
C TRP A 156 -15.96 -15.15 7.54
N LYS A 157 -16.38 -16.40 7.37
CA LYS A 157 -15.49 -17.58 7.34
C LYS A 157 -14.50 -17.47 6.18
N GLU A 158 -14.96 -17.08 4.99
CA GLU A 158 -14.10 -16.91 3.82
C GLU A 158 -13.15 -15.73 3.97
N VAL A 159 -13.64 -14.60 4.49
CA VAL A 159 -12.82 -13.42 4.76
C VAL A 159 -11.71 -13.76 5.76
N CYS A 160 -12.04 -14.38 6.90
CA CYS A 160 -11.05 -14.80 7.89
C CYS A 160 -10.10 -15.87 7.32
N GLY A 161 -10.62 -16.80 6.52
CA GLY A 161 -9.83 -17.80 5.80
C GLY A 161 -8.82 -17.18 4.83
N ALA A 162 -9.18 -16.10 4.13
CA ALA A 162 -8.28 -15.35 3.24
C ALA A 162 -7.16 -14.63 4.00
N VAL A 163 -7.45 -14.10 5.19
CA VAL A 163 -6.42 -13.53 6.08
C VAL A 163 -5.49 -14.62 6.61
N ALA A 164 -6.03 -15.76 7.05
CA ALA A 164 -5.22 -16.90 7.50
C ALA A 164 -4.30 -17.44 6.38
N LYS A 165 -4.78 -17.49 5.13
CA LYS A 165 -3.96 -17.81 3.96
C LYS A 165 -2.83 -16.79 3.75
N SER A 166 -3.11 -15.50 3.95
CA SER A 166 -2.11 -14.43 3.82
C SER A 166 -1.05 -14.50 4.94
N TYR A 167 -1.47 -14.84 6.16
CA TYR A 167 -0.54 -15.11 7.27
C TYR A 167 0.39 -16.29 6.96
N ARG A 168 -0.15 -17.43 6.51
CA ARG A 168 0.67 -18.58 6.10
C ARG A 168 1.62 -18.22 4.97
N ARG A 169 1.19 -17.42 3.99
CA ARG A 169 2.07 -16.95 2.92
C ARG A 169 3.24 -16.12 3.45
N GLY A 170 2.97 -15.18 4.36
CA GLY A 170 4.04 -14.40 5.01
C GLY A 170 5.00 -15.25 5.85
N ARG A 171 4.50 -16.31 6.50
CA ARG A 171 5.35 -17.29 7.22
C ARG A 171 6.22 -18.10 6.26
N ASN A 172 5.67 -18.54 5.14
CA ASN A 172 6.42 -19.31 4.14
C ASN A 172 7.52 -18.47 3.50
N THR A 173 7.20 -17.22 3.11
CA THR A 173 8.21 -16.32 2.51
C THR A 173 9.26 -15.85 3.51
N LEU A 174 8.96 -15.84 4.82
CA LEU A 174 9.99 -15.69 5.85
C LEU A 174 10.98 -16.86 5.84
N GLY A 175 10.51 -18.08 5.57
CA GLY A 175 11.38 -19.25 5.41
C GLY A 175 12.40 -19.06 4.29
N ASP A 176 12.00 -18.41 3.18
CA ASP A 176 12.91 -18.09 2.08
C ASP A 176 13.97 -17.06 2.50
N VAL A 177 13.58 -16.04 3.28
CA VAL A 177 14.51 -15.06 3.87
C VAL A 177 15.53 -15.73 4.79
N VAL A 178 15.09 -16.64 5.65
CA VAL A 178 15.97 -17.36 6.59
C VAL A 178 16.96 -18.26 5.83
N LYS A 179 16.51 -18.94 4.77
CA LYS A 179 17.37 -19.82 3.96
C LYS A 179 18.37 -19.05 3.11
N LYS A 180 17.94 -17.92 2.52
CA LYS A 180 18.75 -17.11 1.60
C LYS A 180 18.45 -15.63 1.84
N PRO A 181 19.10 -15.00 2.82
CA PRO A 181 18.91 -13.58 3.09
C PRO A 181 19.47 -12.74 1.95
N SER A 182 18.60 -11.99 1.29
CA SER A 182 18.97 -11.02 0.25
C SER A 182 17.97 -9.85 0.22
N PRO A 183 18.34 -8.68 -0.32
CA PRO A 183 17.42 -7.56 -0.47
C PRO A 183 16.09 -7.94 -1.15
N GLU A 184 16.15 -8.84 -2.14
CA GLU A 184 15.00 -9.34 -2.90
C GLU A 184 14.11 -10.25 -2.04
N THR A 185 14.68 -11.19 -1.29
CA THR A 185 13.88 -12.08 -0.42
C THR A 185 13.21 -11.29 0.70
N PHE A 186 13.92 -10.32 1.30
CA PHE A 186 13.34 -9.39 2.26
C PHE A 186 12.25 -8.50 1.64
N HIS A 187 12.45 -8.04 0.39
CA HIS A 187 11.46 -7.22 -0.31
C HIS A 187 10.16 -8.00 -0.57
N GLU A 188 10.25 -9.24 -1.07
CA GLU A 188 9.08 -10.08 -1.30
C GLU A 188 8.38 -10.47 0.00
N TRP A 189 9.13 -10.81 1.05
CA TRP A 189 8.54 -11.07 2.36
C TRP A 189 7.81 -9.85 2.93
N ARG A 190 8.44 -8.67 2.92
CA ARG A 190 7.80 -7.41 3.33
C ARG A 190 6.51 -7.12 2.60
N LYS A 191 6.43 -7.40 1.28
CA LYS A 191 5.20 -7.22 0.51
C LYS A 191 4.06 -8.06 1.08
N GLU A 192 4.33 -9.30 1.47
CA GLU A 192 3.36 -10.19 2.13
C GLU A 192 2.98 -9.68 3.52
N VAL A 193 3.95 -9.27 4.33
CA VAL A 193 3.71 -8.72 5.68
C VAL A 193 2.89 -7.43 5.63
N LYS A 194 3.21 -6.48 4.73
CA LYS A 194 2.41 -5.24 4.57
C LYS A 194 0.99 -5.55 4.12
N ARG A 195 0.79 -6.55 3.25
CA ARG A 195 -0.56 -6.98 2.85
C ARG A 195 -1.34 -7.52 4.05
N LEU A 196 -0.73 -8.43 4.82
CA LEU A 196 -1.34 -8.97 6.04
C LEU A 196 -1.68 -7.85 7.03
N TRP A 197 -0.79 -6.89 7.24
CA TRP A 197 -1.03 -5.75 8.12
C TRP A 197 -2.31 -4.98 7.74
N TYR A 198 -2.50 -4.67 6.45
CA TYR A 198 -3.73 -4.02 6.00
C TYR A 198 -4.96 -4.89 6.20
N GLN A 199 -4.88 -6.21 5.96
CA GLN A 199 -6.00 -7.11 6.20
C GLN A 199 -6.38 -7.22 7.69
N LEU A 200 -5.40 -7.28 8.59
CA LEU A 200 -5.64 -7.29 10.03
C LEU A 200 -6.31 -6.00 10.51
N ARG A 201 -5.97 -4.86 9.90
CA ARG A 201 -6.67 -3.59 10.16
C ARG A 201 -8.15 -3.65 9.76
N LEU A 202 -8.46 -4.31 8.65
CA LEU A 202 -9.85 -4.51 8.22
C LEU A 202 -10.65 -5.33 9.24
N LEU A 203 -10.05 -6.39 9.79
CA LEU A 203 -10.69 -7.28 10.74
C LEU A 203 -10.66 -6.79 12.19
N GLN A 204 -9.97 -5.70 12.48
CA GLN A 204 -9.77 -5.19 13.85
C GLN A 204 -11.07 -5.13 14.70
N PRO A 205 -12.27 -4.81 14.15
CA PRO A 205 -13.50 -4.82 14.93
C PRO A 205 -14.00 -6.20 15.40
N LEU A 206 -13.54 -7.31 14.82
CA LEU A 206 -13.94 -8.66 15.24
C LEU A 206 -13.32 -9.06 16.58
N ASN A 207 -12.05 -8.70 16.81
CA ASN A 207 -11.38 -8.86 18.09
C ASN A 207 -10.32 -7.76 18.22
N ARG A 208 -10.70 -6.66 18.87
CA ARG A 208 -9.85 -5.46 18.95
C ARG A 208 -8.53 -5.71 19.64
N VAL A 209 -8.51 -6.53 20.70
CA VAL A 209 -7.31 -6.75 21.52
C VAL A 209 -6.27 -7.53 20.73
N VAL A 210 -6.65 -8.70 20.23
CA VAL A 210 -5.73 -9.61 19.53
C VAL A 210 -5.30 -9.01 18.19
N LEU A 211 -6.26 -8.58 17.36
CA LEU A 211 -5.94 -8.13 16.00
C LEU A 211 -5.20 -6.79 15.98
N LYS A 212 -5.39 -5.92 16.98
CA LYS A 212 -4.58 -4.69 17.09
C LYS A 212 -3.13 -5.02 17.39
N LYS A 213 -2.87 -5.97 18.29
CA LYS A 213 -1.50 -6.40 18.63
C LYS A 213 -0.81 -6.99 17.42
N ILE A 214 -1.42 -7.99 16.78
CA ILE A 214 -0.83 -8.65 15.60
C ILE A 214 -0.65 -7.65 14.44
N ALA A 215 -1.59 -6.71 14.26
CA ALA A 215 -1.41 -5.65 13.26
C ALA A 215 -0.26 -4.69 13.63
N GLY A 216 0.01 -4.46 14.91
CA GLY A 216 1.17 -3.72 15.38
C GLY A 216 2.48 -4.43 15.02
N ASP A 217 2.56 -5.73 15.32
CA ASP A 217 3.74 -6.55 15.01
C ASP A 217 3.98 -6.62 13.50
N ALA A 218 2.92 -6.87 12.71
CA ALA A 218 3.02 -6.88 11.25
C ALA A 218 3.39 -5.50 10.68
N LYS A 219 3.00 -4.40 11.33
CA LYS A 219 3.45 -3.06 10.94
C LYS A 219 4.94 -2.92 11.16
N ALA A 220 5.45 -3.28 12.34
CA ALA A 220 6.86 -3.19 12.68
C ALA A 220 7.72 -4.03 11.71
N LEU A 221 7.34 -5.29 11.49
CA LEU A 221 8.02 -6.18 10.55
C LEU A 221 7.96 -5.68 9.09
N GLY A 222 6.88 -5.00 8.71
CA GLY A 222 6.75 -4.44 7.37
C GLY A 222 7.71 -3.29 7.08
N GLU A 223 8.26 -2.63 8.11
CA GLU A 223 9.22 -1.54 7.95
C GLU A 223 10.69 -1.97 8.04
N LEU A 224 10.99 -3.24 8.34
CA LEU A 224 12.33 -3.85 8.21
C LEU A 224 12.76 -3.86 6.74
#